data_AF-A0A9C9KN94-F1
#
_entry.id   AF-A0A9C9KN94-F1
#
_cell.length_a   1.000
_cell.length_b   1.000
_cell.length_c   1.000
_cell.angle_alpha   90.00
_cell.angle_beta   90.00
_cell.angle_gamma   90.00
#
_symmetry.space_group_name_H-M   'P 1'
#
loop_
_entity.id
_entity.type
_entity.pdbx_description
1 polymer ?
#
loop_
_entity_poly.entity_id
_entity_poly.type
_entity_poly.pdbx_seq_one_letter_code
_entity_poly.pdbx_strand_id
1 'polypeptide(L)'
;MKSKAVGVGGTPAGAVMAFNLASCPTGWSPLATAEGRVIAGLPSGGTLGATVGTALSNQENRAVGQHSHTTQNAGSHGHSYTRYGALEYRSGPGCSSCRQWQGTGSGTSGSNGVHGHTINNAGSIAGTPAPYIQFLYCQKD
;
A
#
# COMPACT_ATOMS: atom_id res chain seq x y z
N MET A 1 -2.56 -0.18 67.95
CA MET A 1 -1.85 -0.99 66.95
C MET A 1 -2.56 -0.79 65.62
N LYS A 2 -1.98 0.01 64.70
CA LYS A 2 -2.55 0.21 63.36
C LYS A 2 -1.96 -0.88 62.47
N SER A 3 -2.73 -1.89 62.14
CA SER A 3 -2.30 -2.98 61.26
C SER A 3 -1.99 -2.41 59.88
N LYS A 4 -0.74 -2.57 59.47
CA LYS A 4 -0.26 -2.27 58.12
C LYS A 4 -0.87 -3.32 57.19
N ALA A 5 -1.72 -2.92 56.25
CA ALA A 5 -2.17 -3.82 55.20
C ALA A 5 -0.94 -4.25 54.37
N VAL A 6 -0.67 -5.55 54.32
CA VAL A 6 0.24 -6.14 53.34
C VAL A 6 -0.48 -6.05 52.00
N GLY A 7 -0.10 -5.06 51.18
CA GLY A 7 -0.51 -5.06 49.78
C GLY A 7 0.10 -6.29 49.11
N VAL A 8 -0.70 -7.32 48.84
CA VAL A 8 -0.28 -8.41 47.97
C VAL A 8 -0.18 -7.82 46.57
N GLY A 9 1.01 -7.36 46.21
CA GLY A 9 1.35 -6.80 44.89
C GLY A 9 1.37 -7.89 43.82
N GLY A 10 0.22 -8.51 43.59
CA GLY A 10 0.00 -9.46 42.49
C GLY A 10 -0.50 -8.73 41.24
N THR A 11 -0.25 -9.31 40.07
CA THR A 11 -0.87 -8.86 38.83
C THR A 11 -2.40 -9.02 38.93
N PRO A 12 -3.20 -7.96 38.65
CA PRO A 12 -4.65 -8.01 38.79
C PRO A 12 -5.30 -8.90 37.74
N ALA A 13 -6.47 -9.47 38.08
CA ALA A 13 -7.35 -10.17 37.14
C ALA A 13 -7.67 -9.27 35.94
N GLY A 14 -7.68 -9.83 34.74
CA GLY A 14 -7.86 -9.10 33.49
C GLY A 14 -6.59 -8.48 32.90
N ALA A 15 -5.46 -8.50 33.60
CA ALA A 15 -4.18 -8.07 33.02
C ALA A 15 -3.78 -8.99 31.86
N VAL A 16 -3.27 -8.41 30.78
CA VAL A 16 -2.78 -9.14 29.60
C VAL A 16 -1.27 -9.01 29.52
N MET A 17 -0.57 -10.14 29.32
CA MET A 17 0.89 -10.17 29.17
C MET A 17 1.30 -11.13 28.06
N ALA A 18 2.42 -10.83 27.41
CA ALA A 18 3.08 -11.72 26.47
C ALA A 18 4.05 -12.66 27.21
N PHE A 19 4.00 -13.94 26.86
CA PHE A 19 4.84 -14.99 27.41
C PHE A 19 5.66 -15.64 26.30
N ASN A 20 6.96 -15.84 26.56
CA ASN A 20 7.81 -16.71 25.76
C ASN A 20 7.69 -18.16 26.23
N LEU A 21 6.46 -18.68 26.25
CA LEU A 21 6.08 -20.01 26.70
C LEU A 21 5.08 -20.62 25.71
N ALA A 22 5.00 -21.95 25.66
CA ALA A 22 4.04 -22.66 24.82
C ALA A 22 2.62 -22.67 25.42
N SER A 23 2.47 -22.42 26.73
CA SER A 23 1.19 -22.39 27.43
C SER A 23 1.19 -21.30 28.50
N CYS A 24 -0.01 -20.85 28.86
CA CYS A 24 -0.19 -19.87 29.91
C CYS A 24 0.17 -20.46 31.28
N PRO A 25 0.87 -19.72 32.16
CA PRO A 25 1.13 -20.19 33.52
C PRO A 25 -0.15 -20.43 34.32
N THR A 26 -0.05 -21.14 35.44
CA THR A 26 -1.19 -21.33 36.35
C THR A 26 -1.79 -19.99 36.78
N GLY A 27 -3.13 -19.88 36.71
CA GLY A 27 -3.87 -18.66 37.01
C GLY A 27 -3.90 -17.67 35.83
N TRP A 28 -3.58 -18.12 34.62
CA TRP A 28 -3.66 -17.36 33.39
C TRP A 28 -4.34 -18.19 32.30
N SER A 29 -5.14 -17.53 31.48
CA SER A 29 -5.85 -18.13 30.36
C SER A 29 -5.35 -17.56 29.02
N PRO A 30 -5.25 -18.37 27.94
CA PRO A 30 -4.86 -17.86 26.61
C PRO A 30 -5.81 -16.77 26.13
N LEU A 31 -5.26 -15.66 25.64
CA LEU A 31 -6.04 -14.60 25.00
C LEU A 31 -6.12 -14.86 23.49
N ALA A 32 -7.02 -15.77 23.09
CA ALA A 32 -7.16 -16.21 21.69
C ALA A 32 -7.44 -15.04 20.72
N THR A 33 -8.10 -13.98 21.17
CA THR A 33 -8.40 -12.80 20.34
C THR A 33 -7.16 -12.00 19.92
N ALA A 34 -6.02 -12.17 20.62
CA ALA A 34 -4.75 -11.51 20.31
C ALA A 34 -3.89 -12.27 19.28
N GLU A 35 -4.22 -13.54 18.99
CA GLU A 35 -3.44 -14.37 18.08
C GLU A 35 -3.36 -13.76 16.68
N GLY A 36 -2.13 -13.64 16.17
CA GLY A 36 -1.88 -13.12 14.82
C GLY A 36 -2.18 -11.63 14.65
N ARG A 37 -2.28 -10.86 15.74
CA ARG A 37 -2.63 -9.43 15.70
C ARG A 37 -1.57 -8.54 16.34
N VAL A 38 -1.47 -7.32 15.83
CA VAL A 38 -0.77 -6.23 16.50
C VAL A 38 -1.70 -5.66 17.58
N ILE A 39 -1.17 -5.46 18.78
CA ILE A 39 -1.92 -4.91 19.91
C ILE A 39 -1.93 -3.39 19.82
N ALA A 40 -3.13 -2.80 19.87
CA ALA A 40 -3.33 -1.36 19.94
C ALA A 40 -3.91 -0.98 21.30
N GLY A 41 -3.45 0.14 21.86
CA GLY A 41 -4.07 0.73 23.05
C GLY A 41 -5.49 1.20 22.75
N LEU A 42 -6.41 1.05 23.71
CA LEU A 42 -7.80 1.51 23.57
C LEU A 42 -7.85 3.05 23.53
N PRO A 43 -8.25 3.68 22.41
CA PRO A 43 -8.48 5.12 22.40
C PRO A 43 -9.73 5.49 23.21
N SER A 44 -9.82 6.77 23.62
CA SER A 44 -11.02 7.29 24.28
C SER A 44 -12.26 7.09 23.41
N GLY A 45 -13.34 6.55 23.98
CA GLY A 45 -14.57 6.21 23.26
C GLY A 45 -14.49 4.99 22.34
N GLY A 46 -13.37 4.26 22.33
CA GLY A 46 -13.22 3.03 21.56
C GLY A 46 -13.94 1.83 22.19
N THR A 47 -14.03 0.75 21.42
CA THR A 47 -14.59 -0.53 21.88
C THR A 47 -13.47 -1.44 22.40
N LEU A 48 -13.48 -1.75 23.69
CA LEU A 48 -12.54 -2.68 24.31
C LEU A 48 -12.64 -4.06 23.64
N GLY A 49 -11.49 -4.65 23.26
CA GLY A 49 -11.43 -5.97 22.63
C GLY A 49 -11.87 -6.02 21.15
N ALA A 50 -12.18 -4.87 20.53
CA ALA A 50 -12.48 -4.84 19.11
C ALA A 50 -11.28 -5.32 18.28
N THR A 51 -11.58 -6.05 17.21
CA THR A 51 -10.58 -6.52 16.26
C THR A 51 -10.83 -5.93 14.89
N VAL A 52 -9.75 -5.60 14.18
CA VAL A 52 -9.80 -5.06 12.82
C VAL A 52 -8.89 -5.90 11.93
N GLY A 53 -9.36 -6.21 10.72
CA GLY A 53 -8.63 -7.02 9.74
C GLY A 53 -8.54 -8.51 10.08
N THR A 54 -7.94 -9.26 9.16
CA THR A 54 -7.72 -10.70 9.29
C THR A 54 -6.42 -10.99 10.03
N ALA A 55 -6.51 -11.76 11.11
CA ALA A 55 -5.33 -12.22 11.86
C ALA A 55 -4.34 -12.96 10.95
N LEU A 56 -3.07 -12.91 11.32
CA LEU A 56 -2.02 -13.76 10.74
C LEU A 56 -2.12 -15.17 11.32
N SER A 57 -1.96 -16.16 10.45
CA SER A 57 -1.70 -17.54 10.83
C SER A 57 -0.26 -17.71 11.36
N ASN A 58 0.05 -18.90 11.89
CA ASN A 58 1.37 -19.21 12.43
C ASN A 58 2.48 -18.95 11.40
N GLN A 59 3.48 -18.12 11.75
CA GLN A 59 4.59 -17.73 10.89
C GLN A 59 4.17 -17.19 9.51
N GLU A 60 2.95 -16.65 9.40
CA GLU A 60 2.46 -16.18 8.12
C GLU A 60 3.31 -15.02 7.59
N ASN A 61 3.81 -15.19 6.37
CA ASN A 61 4.40 -14.14 5.59
C ASN A 61 3.42 -13.71 4.49
N ARG A 62 2.56 -12.72 4.81
CA ARG A 62 1.56 -12.19 3.87
C ARG A 62 2.11 -10.96 3.19
N ALA A 63 1.92 -10.79 1.89
CA ALA A 63 2.21 -9.53 1.21
C ALA A 63 1.57 -8.34 1.93
N VAL A 64 2.24 -7.19 1.89
CA VAL A 64 1.70 -5.93 2.42
C VAL A 64 0.30 -5.71 1.86
N GLY A 65 -0.60 -5.23 2.72
CA GLY A 65 -1.99 -5.01 2.35
C GLY A 65 -2.14 -4.11 1.12
N GLN A 66 -3.37 -4.07 0.58
CA GLN A 66 -3.71 -3.19 -0.53
C GLN A 66 -3.31 -1.75 -0.19
N HIS A 67 -2.47 -1.15 -1.02
CA HIS A 67 -2.11 0.25 -0.93
C HIS A 67 -2.05 0.82 -2.34
N SER A 68 -2.48 2.07 -2.50
CA SER A 68 -2.49 2.74 -3.80
C SER A 68 -1.33 3.72 -3.90
N HIS A 69 -0.77 3.79 -5.10
CA HIS A 69 0.07 4.89 -5.53
C HIS A 69 -0.71 5.73 -6.53
N THR A 70 -0.87 7.02 -6.26
CA THR A 70 -1.44 7.96 -7.24
C THR A 70 -0.32 8.52 -8.10
N THR A 71 -0.13 8.00 -9.30
CA THR A 71 0.67 8.69 -10.32
C THR A 71 -0.28 9.54 -11.16
N GLN A 72 -0.20 10.86 -11.01
CA GLN A 72 -1.05 11.80 -11.75
C GLN A 72 -0.52 12.14 -13.15
N ASN A 73 0.62 11.58 -13.55
CA ASN A 73 1.18 11.92 -14.85
C ASN A 73 1.80 10.69 -15.48
N ALA A 74 1.11 10.18 -16.49
CA ALA A 74 1.78 9.40 -17.51
C ALA A 74 2.95 10.23 -18.02
N GLY A 75 4.17 9.71 -17.95
CA GLY A 75 5.37 10.43 -18.38
C GLY A 75 5.09 11.24 -19.66
N SER A 76 5.26 12.55 -19.56
CA SER A 76 5.03 13.48 -20.68
C SER A 76 5.86 13.01 -21.87
N HIS A 77 5.20 12.62 -22.95
CA HIS A 77 5.86 12.31 -24.22
C HIS A 77 5.22 13.08 -25.36
N GLY A 78 6.02 13.43 -26.36
CA GLY A 78 5.58 14.15 -27.54
C GLY A 78 5.49 13.22 -28.74
N HIS A 79 4.49 13.45 -29.60
CA HIS A 79 4.45 12.84 -30.92
C HIS A 79 5.01 13.81 -31.95
N SER A 80 5.96 13.33 -32.76
CA SER A 80 6.44 14.06 -33.93
C SER A 80 5.95 13.35 -35.19
N TYR A 81 5.58 14.14 -36.20
CA TYR A 81 5.24 13.61 -37.49
C TYR A 81 5.84 14.47 -38.60
N THR A 82 6.20 13.81 -39.70
CA THR A 82 6.69 14.45 -40.91
C THR A 82 5.52 14.59 -41.87
N ARG A 83 5.15 15.83 -42.24
CA ARG A 83 4.26 16.04 -43.38
C ARG A 83 5.09 16.06 -44.64
N TYR A 84 4.90 15.07 -45.50
CA TYR A 84 5.36 15.14 -46.87
C TYR A 84 4.44 16.10 -47.63
N GLY A 85 5.00 17.22 -48.11
CA GLY A 85 4.28 18.13 -48.99
C GLY A 85 3.87 17.43 -50.29
N ALA A 86 2.66 17.70 -50.77
CA ALA A 86 2.24 17.25 -52.09
C ALA A 86 2.93 18.08 -53.18
N LEU A 87 3.26 17.45 -54.31
CA LEU A 87 3.73 18.16 -55.49
C LEU A 87 2.55 18.93 -56.09
N GLU A 88 2.48 20.22 -55.81
CA GLU A 88 1.51 21.09 -56.48
C GLU A 88 2.10 21.67 -57.77
N TYR A 89 1.31 21.62 -58.84
CA TYR A 89 1.65 22.27 -60.09
C TYR A 89 1.24 23.74 -60.02
N ARG A 90 2.22 24.65 -60.04
CA ARG A 90 1.96 26.09 -60.10
C ARG A 90 2.39 26.65 -61.45
N SER A 91 1.54 27.49 -62.03
CA SER A 91 1.84 28.34 -63.17
C SER A 91 2.04 29.78 -62.70
N GLY A 92 3.16 30.39 -63.09
CA GLY A 92 3.51 31.78 -62.73
C GLY A 92 4.46 32.41 -63.76
N PRO A 93 4.69 33.73 -63.72
CA PRO A 93 5.53 34.42 -64.70
C PRO A 93 6.96 33.86 -64.64
N GLY A 94 7.38 33.16 -65.69
CA GLY A 94 8.71 32.52 -65.79
C GLY A 94 8.71 30.99 -65.66
N CYS A 95 7.56 30.34 -65.42
CA CYS A 95 7.47 28.88 -65.48
C CYS A 95 6.03 28.44 -65.85
N SER A 96 5.90 27.70 -66.96
CA SER A 96 4.63 27.14 -67.42
C SER A 96 4.32 25.77 -66.79
N SER A 97 5.32 25.12 -66.18
CA SER A 97 5.24 23.72 -65.72
C SER A 97 6.31 23.26 -64.71
N CYS A 98 6.78 24.14 -63.83
CA CYS A 98 7.78 23.77 -62.82
C CYS A 98 7.13 23.05 -61.64
N ARG A 99 7.72 21.92 -61.24
CA ARG A 99 7.42 21.30 -59.95
C ARG A 99 8.18 22.07 -58.88
N GLN A 100 7.49 22.84 -58.05
CA GLN A 100 8.08 23.40 -56.84
C GLN A 100 7.80 22.45 -55.67
N TRP A 101 8.86 22.11 -54.93
CA TRP A 101 8.73 21.45 -53.63
C TRP A 101 8.17 22.47 -52.64
N GLN A 102 6.91 22.31 -52.26
CA GLN A 102 6.40 22.97 -51.06
C GLN A 102 7.02 22.23 -49.87
N GLY A 103 7.81 22.96 -49.06
CA GLY A 103 8.76 22.38 -48.12
C GLY A 103 8.18 21.35 -47.15
N THR A 104 9.05 20.43 -46.70
CA THR A 104 8.73 19.46 -45.65
C THR A 104 8.51 20.17 -44.33
N GLY A 105 7.30 20.09 -43.78
CA GLY A 105 6.99 20.58 -42.44
C GLY A 105 7.13 19.45 -41.41
N SER A 106 7.89 19.68 -40.34
CA SER A 106 7.77 18.86 -39.13
C SER A 106 6.78 19.52 -38.18
N GLY A 107 5.99 18.72 -37.49
CA GLY A 107 5.04 19.21 -36.50
C GLY A 107 4.88 18.24 -35.35
N THR A 108 4.39 18.75 -34.23
CA THR A 108 3.90 17.93 -33.13
C THR A 108 2.40 17.79 -33.23
N SER A 109 1.86 16.58 -33.14
CA SER A 109 0.43 16.38 -32.92
C SER A 109 0.22 16.05 -31.44
N GLY A 110 -0.65 16.80 -30.78
CA GLY A 110 -1.08 16.49 -29.41
C GLY A 110 -2.06 15.33 -29.38
N SER A 111 -1.76 14.23 -30.07
CA SER A 111 -2.63 13.07 -30.04
C SER A 111 -2.53 12.45 -28.66
N ASN A 112 -3.62 12.45 -27.89
CA ASN A 112 -3.74 11.62 -26.71
C ASN A 112 -3.70 10.16 -27.17
N GLY A 113 -2.50 9.59 -27.31
CA GLY A 113 -2.37 8.15 -27.50
C GLY A 113 -3.00 7.47 -26.28
N VAL A 114 -4.04 6.66 -26.50
CA VAL A 114 -4.67 5.90 -25.42
C VAL A 114 -3.63 4.92 -24.89
N HIS A 115 -3.09 5.18 -23.72
CA HIS A 115 -2.25 4.22 -23.01
C HIS A 115 -2.83 4.02 -21.61
N GLY A 116 -2.86 2.76 -21.19
CA GLY A 116 -3.29 2.37 -19.86
C GLY A 116 -2.10 2.32 -18.92
N HIS A 117 -2.33 2.69 -17.67
CA HIS A 117 -1.40 2.39 -16.59
C HIS A 117 -1.98 1.27 -15.75
N THR A 118 -1.18 0.24 -15.52
CA THR A 118 -1.49 -0.73 -14.48
C THR A 118 -0.99 -0.16 -13.15
N ILE A 119 -1.92 0.21 -12.27
CA ILE A 119 -1.60 0.50 -10.88
C ILE A 119 -1.51 -0.83 -10.15
N ASN A 120 -0.30 -1.21 -9.75
CA ASN A 120 -0.11 -2.35 -8.85
C ASN A 120 -0.52 -1.91 -7.44
N ASN A 121 -1.76 -2.20 -7.06
CA ASN A 121 -2.30 -1.84 -5.74
C ASN A 121 -1.84 -2.78 -4.62
N ALA A 122 -0.88 -3.65 -4.91
CA ALA A 122 -0.26 -4.58 -3.98
C ALA A 122 1.25 -4.64 -4.25
N GLY A 123 2.02 -4.80 -3.16
CA GLY A 123 3.45 -5.07 -3.28
C GLY A 123 3.71 -6.38 -4.02
N SER A 124 4.73 -6.41 -4.87
CA SER A 124 5.15 -7.60 -5.63
C SER A 124 5.94 -8.61 -4.81
N ILE A 125 6.26 -8.27 -3.55
CA ILE A 125 7.04 -9.10 -2.63
C ILE A 125 6.14 -9.50 -1.45
N ALA A 126 6.10 -10.80 -1.16
CA ALA A 126 5.50 -11.30 0.07
C ALA A 126 6.28 -10.76 1.29
N GLY A 127 5.58 -10.10 2.21
CA GLY A 127 6.21 -9.43 3.35
C GLY A 127 5.16 -8.85 4.28
N THR A 128 5.14 -9.31 5.53
CA THR A 128 4.21 -8.75 6.53
C THR A 128 4.53 -7.27 6.72
N PRO A 129 3.53 -6.36 6.60
CA PRO A 129 3.78 -4.91 6.56
C PRO A 129 4.47 -4.37 7.81
N ALA A 130 4.45 -5.13 8.92
CA ALA A 130 5.35 -4.95 10.04
C ALA A 130 6.00 -6.31 10.36
N PRO A 131 7.35 -6.42 10.33
CA PRO A 131 8.05 -7.59 10.87
C PRO A 131 7.61 -7.86 12.32
N TYR A 132 7.45 -9.13 12.68
CA TYR A 132 6.95 -9.51 14.00
C TYR A 132 7.65 -10.75 14.56
N ILE A 133 7.53 -10.92 15.87
CA ILE A 133 7.83 -12.14 16.62
C ILE A 133 6.55 -12.62 17.30
N GLN A 134 6.36 -13.94 17.39
CA GLN A 134 5.17 -14.52 18.02
C GLN A 134 5.45 -14.85 19.48
N PHE A 135 4.68 -14.24 20.37
CA PHE A 135 4.60 -14.62 21.78
C PHE A 135 3.16 -15.03 22.11
N LEU A 136 3.00 -15.88 23.13
CA LEU A 136 1.70 -16.27 23.63
C LEU A 136 1.14 -15.15 24.52
N TYR A 137 0.00 -14.58 24.16
CA TYR A 137 -0.69 -13.65 25.04
C TYR A 137 -1.60 -14.40 26.01
N CYS A 138 -1.50 -14.08 27.29
CA CYS A 138 -2.36 -14.63 28.33
C CYS A 138 -3.02 -13.51 29.13
N GLN A 139 -4.24 -13.77 29.58
CA GLN A 139 -4.99 -12.92 30.49
C GLN A 139 -4.99 -13.54 31.90
N LYS A 140 -4.73 -12.72 32.92
CA LYS A 140 -4.82 -13.13 34.31
C LYS A 140 -6.27 -13.45 34.66
N ASP A 141 -6.52 -14.64 35.21
CA ASP A 141 -7.84 -15.06 35.69
C ASP A 141 -8.40 -14.12 36.77
#